data_AF-A0A0F9CMY0-F1
#
_entry.id   AF-A0A0F9CMY0-F1
#
_cell.length_a   1.000
_cell.length_b   1.000
_cell.length_c   1.000
_cell.angle_alpha   90.00
_cell.angle_beta   90.00
_cell.angle_gamma   90.00
#
_symmetry.space_group_name_H-M   'P 1'
#
loop_
_entity.id
_entity.type
_entity.pdbx_description
1 polymer ?
#
loop_
_entity_poly.entity_id
_entity_poly.type
_entity_poly.pdbx_seq_one_letter_code
_entity_poly.pdbx_strand_id
1 'polypeptide(L)'
;MKIFFAGAHDGSNTDALLKYCGHHRLGDECYTFGHESFDVVFTNNGRLVEGVPGRLKINTQHGNLFLGDTRPEPQYGINLALAASESEKAMMVGNGYRSQDVWVTGQPRTDLLHKAVQDYSVRVKYLESAGMDVAKPTILYAPTYSRQAFGGGHKLFFASSTNEICDKNTMMSLLQLCDSLNCNLIIRMHKYIKREYQGHLLPHYLQDLLNTWSDVNIDIHDNEMYPDSIPVLVASDILITDFSSIAADFLALDREIVFIDPQ
;
A
#
# COMPACT_ATOMS: atom_id res chain seq x y z
N MET A 1 -20.91 23.75 8.83
CA MET A 1 -20.37 22.39 9.04
C MET A 1 -18.86 22.45 8.87
N LYS A 2 -18.09 22.12 9.90
CA LYS A 2 -16.62 22.07 9.89
C LYS A 2 -16.17 20.61 9.73
N ILE A 3 -15.44 20.32 8.66
CA ILE A 3 -14.94 18.98 8.35
C ILE A 3 -13.41 18.98 8.47
N PHE A 4 -12.87 17.91 9.05
CA PHE A 4 -11.44 17.65 9.15
C PHE A 4 -11.11 16.28 8.54
N PHE A 5 -9.96 16.17 7.88
CA PHE A 5 -9.47 14.92 7.31
C PHE A 5 -8.06 14.65 7.83
N ALA A 6 -7.85 13.48 8.43
CA ALA A 6 -6.57 13.03 8.97
C ALA A 6 -6.14 11.76 8.25
N GLY A 7 -5.21 11.89 7.29
CA GLY A 7 -4.61 10.75 6.60
C GLY A 7 -3.21 10.45 7.11
N ALA A 8 -2.86 9.17 7.25
CA ALA A 8 -1.47 8.77 7.30
C ALA A 8 -0.90 9.05 5.90
N HIS A 9 0.06 9.98 5.79
CA HIS A 9 0.68 10.33 4.53
C HIS A 9 1.24 9.08 3.84
N ASP A 10 0.64 8.69 2.73
CA ASP A 10 1.19 7.77 1.73
C ASP A 10 1.86 8.54 0.57
N GLY A 11 1.77 9.87 0.58
CA GLY A 11 2.50 10.78 -0.30
C GLY A 11 1.62 11.49 -1.33
N SER A 12 0.31 11.28 -1.34
CA SER A 12 -0.58 12.00 -2.25
C SER A 12 -0.61 13.51 -1.93
N ASN A 13 -0.07 14.30 -2.86
CA ASN A 13 0.00 15.75 -2.76
C ASN A 13 -1.30 16.34 -3.31
N THR A 14 -2.26 16.66 -2.45
CA THR A 14 -3.48 17.39 -2.86
C THR A 14 -3.53 18.77 -2.24
N ASP A 15 -3.19 19.77 -3.06
CA ASP A 15 -3.43 21.20 -2.83
C ASP A 15 -4.93 21.51 -2.78
N ALA A 16 -5.54 21.36 -1.61
CA ALA A 16 -6.81 22.03 -1.29
C ALA A 16 -7.09 21.96 0.22
N LEU A 17 -6.77 23.01 0.99
CA LEU A 17 -7.38 23.31 2.31
C LEU A 17 -7.44 22.18 3.37
N LEU A 18 -6.66 21.12 3.21
CA LEU A 18 -6.64 19.93 4.07
C LEU A 18 -5.44 20.04 5.01
N LYS A 19 -5.69 20.33 6.29
CA LYS A 19 -4.65 20.25 7.32
C LYS A 19 -4.41 18.78 7.65
N TYR A 20 -3.41 18.16 7.05
CA TYR A 20 -3.00 16.80 7.39
C TYR A 20 -2.21 16.80 8.70
N CYS A 21 -2.55 15.91 9.63
CA CYS A 21 -1.70 15.58 10.78
C CYS A 21 -1.35 14.10 10.66
N GLY A 22 -0.30 13.79 9.90
CA GLY A 22 0.28 12.46 9.84
C GLY A 22 1.29 12.29 10.98
N HIS A 23 1.31 11.12 11.64
CA HIS A 23 2.35 10.76 12.63
C HIS A 23 3.73 10.47 12.01
N HIS A 24 4.03 11.08 10.86
CA HIS A 24 5.40 11.35 10.44
C HIS A 24 5.58 12.86 10.48
N ARG A 25 6.53 13.32 11.30
CA ARG A 25 6.98 14.71 11.41
C ARG A 25 7.00 15.38 10.03
N LEU A 26 5.97 16.14 9.70
CA LEU A 26 6.06 17.21 8.72
C LEU A 26 6.70 18.38 9.47
N GLY A 27 8.03 18.33 9.62
CA GLY A 27 8.75 19.24 10.50
C GLY A 27 8.49 18.99 12.00
N ASP A 28 9.21 19.73 12.85
CA ASP A 28 9.09 19.66 14.31
C ASP A 28 7.82 20.33 14.86
N GLU A 29 6.81 20.58 14.02
CA GLU A 29 5.58 21.26 14.41
C GLU A 29 4.50 20.26 14.81
N CYS A 30 4.34 20.09 16.14
CA CYS A 30 3.11 19.52 16.69
C CYS A 30 1.98 20.54 16.50
N TYR A 31 1.00 20.24 15.64
CA TYR A 31 -0.23 21.01 15.59
C TYR A 31 -1.03 20.75 16.86
N THR A 32 -1.02 21.72 17.78
CA THR A 32 -2.04 21.79 18.81
C THR A 32 -3.31 22.32 18.16
N PHE A 33 -4.31 21.46 17.99
CA PHE A 33 -5.67 21.96 17.74
C PHE A 33 -6.03 22.82 18.96
N GLY A 34 -6.22 24.13 18.75
CA GLY A 34 -6.69 25.01 19.81
C GLY A 34 -8.12 24.64 20.26
N HIS A 35 -8.90 25.62 20.72
CA HIS A 35 -10.33 25.40 21.06
C HIS A 35 -11.24 25.13 19.84
N GLU A 36 -10.68 24.86 18.65
CA GLU A 36 -11.46 24.57 17.46
C GLU A 36 -12.07 23.17 17.55
N SER A 37 -13.39 23.08 17.46
CA SER A 37 -14.11 21.81 17.33
C SER A 37 -14.60 21.60 15.90
N PHE A 38 -14.55 20.34 15.45
CA PHE A 38 -15.06 19.92 14.14
C PHE A 38 -16.44 19.25 14.28
N ASP A 39 -17.29 19.42 13.27
CA ASP A 39 -18.55 18.69 13.19
C ASP A 39 -18.30 17.24 12.76
N VAL A 40 -17.41 17.03 11.78
CA VAL A 40 -17.04 15.71 11.26
C VAL A 40 -15.53 15.60 11.08
N VAL A 41 -14.96 14.45 11.45
CA VAL A 41 -13.56 14.10 11.29
C VAL A 41 -13.47 12.79 10.51
N PHE A 42 -12.78 12.77 9.37
CA PHE A 42 -12.45 11.56 8.62
C PHE A 42 -11.01 11.15 8.90
N THR A 43 -10.75 9.85 8.97
CA THR A 43 -9.38 9.33 9.05
C THR A 43 -9.25 7.95 8.43
N ASN A 44 -8.05 7.57 7.97
CA ASN A 44 -7.72 6.20 7.58
C ASN A 44 -6.97 5.43 8.70
N ASN A 45 -6.66 6.10 9.81
CA ASN A 45 -5.95 5.55 10.95
C ASN A 45 -6.39 6.24 12.25
N GLY A 46 -7.08 5.49 13.12
CA GLY A 46 -7.68 6.04 14.35
C GLY A 46 -6.67 6.77 15.26
N ARG A 47 -5.39 6.39 15.25
CA ARG A 47 -4.35 7.06 16.05
C ARG A 47 -4.17 8.52 15.70
N LEU A 48 -4.42 8.90 14.44
CA LEU A 48 -4.23 10.27 13.97
C LEU A 48 -5.27 11.25 14.52
N VAL A 49 -6.38 10.72 15.05
CA VAL A 49 -7.49 11.52 15.57
C VAL A 49 -7.66 11.37 17.08
N GLU A 50 -6.71 10.72 17.74
CA GLU A 50 -6.62 10.69 19.19
C GLU A 50 -6.46 12.13 19.71
N GLY A 51 -7.32 12.54 20.64
CA GLY A 51 -7.34 13.91 21.16
C GLY A 51 -7.92 14.99 20.23
N VAL A 52 -8.20 14.69 18.95
CA VAL A 52 -8.84 15.66 18.04
C VAL A 52 -10.30 15.87 18.46
N PRO A 53 -10.74 17.11 18.77
CA PRO A 53 -12.13 17.38 19.14
C PRO A 53 -13.04 17.32 17.90
N GLY A 54 -13.98 16.38 17.90
CA GLY A 54 -14.96 16.23 16.82
C GLY A 54 -16.25 15.60 17.32
N ARG A 55 -17.40 16.01 16.77
CA ARG A 55 -18.71 15.42 17.11
C ARG A 55 -18.90 14.03 16.51
N LEU A 56 -18.45 13.84 15.27
CA LEU A 56 -18.52 12.58 14.54
C LEU A 56 -17.14 12.25 13.95
N LYS A 57 -16.54 11.15 14.36
CA LYS A 57 -15.28 10.63 13.82
C LYS A 57 -15.52 9.36 13.02
N ILE A 58 -15.09 9.37 11.76
CA ILE A 58 -15.29 8.31 10.78
C ILE A 58 -13.92 7.75 10.38
N ASN A 59 -13.70 6.46 10.62
CA ASN A 59 -12.51 5.75 10.16
C ASN A 59 -12.79 5.00 8.86
N THR A 60 -12.15 5.39 7.76
CA THR A 60 -12.26 4.78 6.44
C THR A 60 -11.38 3.55 6.24
N GLN A 61 -10.53 3.23 7.22
CA GLN A 61 -9.45 2.24 7.14
C GLN A 61 -8.38 2.60 6.08
N HIS A 62 -7.22 1.95 6.18
CA HIS A 62 -6.10 2.10 5.25
C HIS A 62 -5.82 0.81 4.44
N GLY A 63 -6.69 -0.19 4.56
CA GLY A 63 -6.67 -1.42 3.79
C GLY A 63 -7.44 -2.54 4.47
N ASN A 64 -7.68 -3.62 3.74
CA ASN A 64 -8.36 -4.79 4.28
C ASN A 64 -7.47 -5.52 5.29
N LEU A 65 -8.10 -5.99 6.37
CA LEU A 65 -7.47 -6.86 7.35
C LEU A 65 -7.26 -8.27 6.74
N PHE A 66 -6.04 -8.59 6.30
CA PHE A 66 -5.66 -9.95 5.89
C PHE A 66 -4.94 -10.71 6.99
N LEU A 67 -4.03 -10.01 7.66
CA LEU A 67 -3.39 -10.51 8.86
C LEU A 67 -4.40 -10.33 9.98
N GLY A 68 -4.71 -11.42 10.69
CA GLY A 68 -5.47 -11.33 11.94
C GLY A 68 -4.65 -10.53 12.94
N ASP A 69 -4.69 -9.19 12.86
CA ASP A 69 -4.15 -8.34 13.91
C ASP A 69 -5.11 -8.52 15.09
N THR A 70 -4.74 -9.45 15.97
CA THR A 70 -5.51 -9.83 17.15
C THR A 70 -5.44 -8.79 18.26
N ARG A 71 -4.73 -7.67 18.03
CA ARG A 71 -4.70 -6.58 18.99
C ARG A 71 -5.99 -5.80 18.85
N PRO A 72 -6.81 -5.71 19.92
CA PRO A 72 -7.92 -4.78 19.91
C PRO A 72 -7.35 -3.38 19.70
N GLU A 73 -7.59 -2.81 18.51
CA GLU A 73 -7.23 -1.42 18.27
C GLU A 73 -8.09 -0.57 19.21
N PRO A 74 -7.49 0.33 20.02
CA PRO A 74 -8.26 1.32 20.73
C PRO A 74 -9.15 2.02 19.70
N GLN A 75 -10.44 2.17 19.97
CA GLN A 75 -11.30 2.82 18.99
C GLN A 75 -10.99 4.32 18.83
N TYR A 76 -10.02 4.91 19.56
CA TYR A 76 -9.58 6.32 19.47
C TYR A 76 -10.71 7.38 19.42
N GLY A 77 -11.86 7.06 20.00
CA GLY A 77 -13.07 7.89 19.94
C GLY A 77 -13.75 7.92 18.56
N ILE A 78 -13.45 6.96 17.68
CA ILE A 78 -14.14 6.70 16.41
C ILE A 78 -15.60 6.37 16.71
N ASN A 79 -16.51 7.09 16.06
CA ASN A 79 -17.95 6.88 16.16
C ASN A 79 -18.46 5.92 15.09
N LEU A 80 -17.80 5.89 13.94
CA LEU A 80 -18.16 5.08 12.79
C LEU A 80 -16.90 4.56 12.10
N ALA A 81 -16.86 3.28 11.76
CA ALA A 81 -15.81 2.68 10.97
C ALA A 81 -16.40 2.05 9.70
N LEU A 82 -15.71 2.22 8.58
CA LEU A 82 -16.11 1.63 7.31
C LEU A 82 -15.43 0.28 7.13
N ALA A 83 -16.17 -0.66 6.57
CA ALA A 83 -15.68 -1.96 6.15
C ALA A 83 -15.97 -2.19 4.66
N ALA A 84 -15.05 -2.85 3.98
CA ALA A 84 -15.14 -3.24 2.58
C ALA A 84 -16.17 -4.36 2.37
N SER A 85 -16.36 -5.23 3.36
CA SER A 85 -17.23 -6.41 3.27
C SER A 85 -17.77 -6.84 4.63
N GLU A 86 -18.77 -7.73 4.62
CA GLU A 86 -19.27 -8.39 5.85
C GLU A 86 -18.19 -9.21 6.55
N SER A 87 -17.28 -9.84 5.80
CA SER A 87 -16.14 -10.57 6.35
C SER A 87 -15.20 -9.64 7.12
N GLU A 88 -14.87 -8.47 6.56
CA GLU A 88 -14.04 -7.49 7.26
C GLU A 88 -14.76 -6.92 8.47
N LYS A 89 -16.07 -6.62 8.37
CA LYS A 89 -16.87 -6.20 9.52
C LYS A 89 -16.80 -7.22 10.66
N ALA A 90 -16.91 -8.51 10.35
CA ALA A 90 -16.78 -9.57 11.35
C ALA A 90 -15.40 -9.55 12.03
N MET A 91 -14.32 -9.33 11.27
CA MET A 91 -12.97 -9.18 11.82
C MET A 91 -12.83 -7.95 12.71
N MET A 92 -13.36 -6.79 12.28
CA MET A 92 -13.35 -5.56 13.07
C MET A 92 -14.13 -5.73 14.39
N VAL A 93 -15.29 -6.39 14.35
CA VAL A 93 -16.05 -6.71 15.56
C VAL A 93 -15.27 -7.66 16.47
N GLY A 94 -14.60 -8.67 15.90
CA GLY A 94 -13.66 -9.54 16.63
C GLY A 94 -12.52 -8.78 17.30
N ASN A 95 -12.07 -7.67 16.68
CA ASN A 95 -11.04 -6.76 17.19
C ASN A 95 -11.60 -5.67 18.12
N GLY A 96 -12.86 -5.80 18.56
CA GLY A 96 -13.43 -4.96 19.60
C GLY A 96 -14.24 -3.77 19.11
N TYR A 97 -14.50 -3.62 17.81
CA TYR A 97 -15.47 -2.64 17.31
C TYR A 97 -16.91 -3.05 17.68
N ARG A 98 -17.78 -2.07 17.94
CA ARG A 98 -19.22 -2.34 18.11
C ARG A 98 -19.86 -2.55 16.73
N SER A 99 -20.59 -3.64 16.54
CA SER A 99 -21.18 -4.00 15.23
C SER A 99 -22.06 -2.90 14.62
N GLN A 100 -22.78 -2.14 15.45
CA GLN A 100 -23.62 -1.02 15.00
C GLN A 100 -22.82 0.19 14.51
N ASP A 101 -21.55 0.31 14.89
CA ASP A 101 -20.63 1.37 14.48
C ASP A 101 -19.75 0.96 13.31
N VAL A 102 -19.95 -0.24 12.75
CA VAL A 102 -19.22 -0.70 11.56
C VAL A 102 -20.18 -0.81 10.39
N TRP A 103 -19.99 0.04 9.39
CA TRP A 103 -20.82 0.07 8.19
C TRP A 103 -20.09 -0.57 7.03
N VAL A 104 -20.75 -1.52 6.38
CA VAL A 104 -20.24 -2.16 5.17
C VAL A 104 -20.61 -1.26 3.99
N THR A 105 -19.61 -0.57 3.45
CA THR A 105 -19.78 0.41 2.37
C THR A 105 -18.91 0.13 1.15
N GLY A 106 -17.96 -0.79 1.25
CA GLY A 106 -16.79 -0.75 0.37
C GLY A 106 -15.75 0.26 0.90
N GLN A 107 -14.64 0.43 0.17
CA GLN A 107 -13.63 1.43 0.50
C GLN A 107 -13.66 2.59 -0.49
N PRO A 108 -13.61 3.87 -0.04
CA PRO A 108 -13.61 5.00 -0.97
C PRO A 108 -12.52 4.95 -2.06
N ARG A 109 -11.37 4.32 -1.76
CA ARG A 109 -10.26 4.17 -2.72
C ARG A 109 -10.59 3.22 -3.88
N THR A 110 -11.48 2.25 -3.70
CA THR A 110 -11.89 1.34 -4.79
C THR A 110 -12.76 2.05 -5.82
N ASP A 111 -13.49 3.10 -5.45
CA ASP A 111 -14.27 3.90 -6.41
C ASP A 111 -13.36 4.58 -7.44
N LEU A 112 -12.22 5.10 -7.00
CA LEU A 112 -11.22 5.70 -7.89
C LEU A 112 -10.55 4.63 -8.77
N LEU A 113 -10.27 3.46 -8.21
CA LEU A 113 -9.72 2.33 -8.95
C LEU A 113 -10.66 1.86 -10.08
N HIS A 114 -11.96 1.75 -9.79
CA HIS A 114 -12.99 1.39 -10.80
C HIS A 114 -13.12 2.43 -11.91
N LYS A 115 -12.93 3.72 -11.62
CA LYS A 115 -12.88 4.75 -12.66
C LYS A 115 -11.61 4.66 -13.48
N ALA A 116 -10.48 4.46 -12.82
CA ALA A 116 -9.17 4.43 -13.45
C ALA A 116 -8.99 3.21 -14.38
N VAL A 117 -9.55 2.04 -14.03
CA VAL A 117 -9.47 0.84 -14.89
C VAL A 117 -10.27 1.00 -16.19
N GLN A 118 -11.30 1.86 -16.22
CA GLN A 118 -12.06 2.18 -17.42
C GLN A 118 -11.32 3.18 -18.34
N ASP A 119 -10.36 3.92 -17.81
CA ASP A 119 -9.54 4.87 -18.56
C ASP A 119 -8.18 4.25 -18.89
N TYR A 120 -8.09 3.65 -20.08
CA TYR A 120 -6.84 3.06 -20.58
C TYR A 120 -5.66 4.06 -20.59
N SER A 121 -5.92 5.37 -20.65
CA SER A 121 -4.85 6.38 -20.61
C SER A 121 -4.08 6.39 -19.29
N VAL A 122 -4.67 5.90 -18.19
CA VAL A 122 -3.98 5.75 -16.90
C VAL A 122 -2.84 4.74 -17.01
N ARG A 123 -3.09 3.58 -17.65
CA ARG A 123 -2.06 2.58 -17.93
C ARG A 123 -0.97 3.16 -18.81
N VAL A 124 -1.36 3.75 -19.95
CA VAL A 124 -0.40 4.29 -20.94
C VAL A 124 0.53 5.31 -20.29
N LYS A 125 -0.03 6.29 -19.56
CA LYS A 125 0.76 7.33 -18.88
C LYS A 125 1.75 6.75 -17.87
N TYR A 126 1.31 5.78 -17.06
CA TYR A 126 2.21 5.13 -16.10
C TYR A 126 3.35 4.40 -16.81
N LEU A 127 3.02 3.53 -17.77
CA LEU A 127 4.01 2.73 -18.48
C LEU A 127 5.01 3.61 -19.26
N GLU A 128 4.55 4.64 -19.96
CA GLU A 128 5.43 5.58 -20.67
C GLU A 128 6.32 6.37 -19.71
N SER A 129 5.79 6.83 -18.57
CA SER A 129 6.59 7.55 -17.55
C SER A 129 7.69 6.68 -16.93
N ALA A 130 7.46 5.38 -16.88
CA ALA A 130 8.43 4.38 -16.41
C ALA A 130 9.32 3.82 -17.54
N GLY A 131 9.18 4.31 -18.78
CA GLY A 131 9.96 3.82 -19.92
C GLY A 131 9.63 2.37 -20.33
N MET A 132 8.44 1.88 -19.98
CA MET A 132 7.98 0.51 -20.27
C MET A 132 7.21 0.41 -21.59
N ASP A 133 7.15 -0.80 -22.14
CA ASP A 133 6.41 -1.07 -23.38
C ASP A 133 4.91 -1.24 -23.10
N VAL A 134 4.11 -0.30 -23.60
CA VAL A 134 2.65 -0.26 -23.42
C VAL A 134 1.95 -1.48 -24.02
N ALA A 135 2.53 -2.10 -25.07
CA ALA A 135 1.95 -3.24 -25.75
C ALA A 135 2.18 -4.57 -25.02
N LYS A 136 3.15 -4.63 -24.09
CA LYS A 136 3.44 -5.82 -23.32
C LYS A 136 2.49 -5.98 -22.13
N PRO A 137 2.14 -7.23 -21.74
CA PRO A 137 1.53 -7.48 -20.45
C PRO A 137 2.50 -7.07 -19.33
N THR A 138 1.99 -6.79 -18.14
CA THR A 138 2.76 -6.25 -17.03
C THR A 138 2.53 -7.07 -15.78
N ILE A 139 3.61 -7.55 -15.17
CA ILE A 139 3.59 -8.20 -13.86
C ILE A 139 3.96 -7.17 -12.81
N LEU A 140 3.10 -7.00 -11.79
CA LEU A 140 3.43 -6.29 -10.57
C LEU A 140 3.86 -7.28 -9.51
N TYR A 141 5.08 -7.13 -9.03
CA TYR A 141 5.60 -7.85 -7.90
C TYR A 141 5.65 -6.93 -6.68
N ALA A 142 4.82 -7.21 -5.67
CA ALA A 142 4.63 -6.36 -4.48
C ALA A 142 4.66 -7.19 -3.18
N PRO A 143 5.87 -7.56 -2.68
CA PRO A 143 6.02 -8.36 -1.47
C PRO A 143 5.78 -7.53 -0.19
N THR A 144 5.37 -8.21 0.90
CA THR A 144 5.20 -7.60 2.22
C THR A 144 6.55 -7.41 2.92
N TYR A 145 6.64 -6.34 3.70
CA TYR A 145 7.78 -6.10 4.57
C TYR A 145 7.58 -6.79 5.94
N SER A 146 8.43 -7.78 6.24
CA SER A 146 8.50 -8.45 7.55
C SER A 146 9.47 -7.79 8.51
N ARG A 147 8.99 -7.52 9.73
CA ARG A 147 9.76 -6.86 10.81
C ARG A 147 10.35 -7.82 11.86
N GLN A 148 9.93 -9.09 11.88
CA GLN A 148 10.55 -10.12 12.75
C GLN A 148 12.04 -10.37 12.41
N ALA A 149 12.47 -9.85 11.24
CA ALA A 149 13.85 -9.71 10.83
C ALA A 149 14.75 -8.84 11.73
N PHE A 150 14.19 -7.92 12.54
CA PHE A 150 14.96 -6.88 13.25
C PHE A 150 15.23 -7.19 14.73
N GLY A 151 15.39 -8.47 15.03
CA GLY A 151 15.84 -8.98 16.33
C GLY A 151 16.58 -10.32 16.28
N GLY A 152 17.03 -10.80 15.10
CA GLY A 152 17.80 -12.06 15.05
C GLY A 152 17.96 -12.79 13.71
N GLY A 153 17.59 -12.22 12.55
CA GLY A 153 17.85 -12.87 11.25
C GLY A 153 16.89 -12.39 10.18
N HIS A 154 17.42 -11.81 9.10
CA HIS A 154 16.61 -11.16 8.07
C HIS A 154 15.87 -12.19 7.23
N LYS A 155 14.53 -12.17 7.27
CA LYS A 155 13.71 -12.76 6.21
C LYS A 155 12.88 -11.67 5.56
N LEU A 156 13.32 -11.23 4.39
CA LEU A 156 12.58 -10.40 3.46
C LEU A 156 12.84 -10.97 2.07
N PHE A 157 11.78 -11.14 1.26
CA PHE A 157 11.85 -11.51 -0.16
C PHE A 157 12.45 -12.91 -0.41
N PHE A 158 11.61 -13.95 -0.51
CA PHE A 158 12.08 -15.31 -0.81
C PHE A 158 13.30 -15.75 0.03
N ALA A 159 13.34 -15.39 1.32
CA ALA A 159 14.55 -15.54 2.12
C ALA A 159 14.78 -17.02 2.49
N SER A 160 15.64 -17.69 1.72
CA SER A 160 16.13 -19.02 2.08
C SER A 160 17.11 -18.91 3.25
N SER A 161 16.60 -18.85 4.49
CA SER A 161 17.34 -19.07 5.75
C SER A 161 18.54 -18.18 6.08
N THR A 162 18.98 -17.28 5.21
CA THR A 162 20.12 -16.37 5.42
C THR A 162 19.67 -14.92 5.31
N ASN A 163 20.47 -14.02 5.87
CA ASN A 163 20.23 -12.59 6.04
C ASN A 163 20.09 -11.78 4.72
N GLU A 164 19.63 -12.38 3.63
CA GLU A 164 19.50 -11.78 2.32
C GLU A 164 18.08 -11.27 2.09
N ILE A 165 17.99 -10.09 1.48
CA ILE A 165 16.77 -9.30 1.27
C ILE A 165 16.07 -9.64 -0.05
N CYS A 166 16.61 -10.61 -0.78
CA CYS A 166 16.10 -11.20 -2.01
C CYS A 166 16.98 -12.39 -2.36
N ASP A 167 16.41 -13.59 -2.39
CA ASP A 167 17.10 -14.71 -3.03
C ASP A 167 17.35 -14.37 -4.51
N LYS A 168 18.62 -14.25 -4.87
CA LYS A 168 19.07 -13.98 -6.22
C LYS A 168 18.48 -14.99 -7.21
N ASN A 169 18.35 -16.27 -6.83
CA ASN A 169 17.83 -17.30 -7.72
C ASN A 169 16.35 -17.07 -8.03
N THR A 170 15.58 -16.63 -7.05
CA THR A 170 14.18 -16.30 -7.29
C THR A 170 14.02 -15.06 -8.17
N MET A 171 14.82 -14.00 -7.95
CA MET A 171 14.80 -12.85 -8.86
C MET A 171 15.18 -13.26 -10.29
N MET A 172 16.23 -14.08 -10.45
CA MET A 172 16.60 -14.61 -11.77
C MET A 172 15.47 -15.43 -12.39
N SER A 173 14.77 -16.26 -11.60
CA SER A 173 13.63 -17.05 -12.07
C SER A 173 12.47 -16.17 -12.50
N LEU A 174 12.20 -15.08 -11.76
CA LEU A 174 11.18 -14.10 -12.14
C LEU A 174 11.55 -13.36 -13.43
N LEU A 175 12.81 -12.96 -13.59
CA LEU A 175 13.30 -12.31 -14.82
C LEU A 175 13.23 -13.26 -16.02
N GLN A 176 13.63 -14.53 -15.86
CA GLN A 176 13.49 -15.56 -16.88
C GLN A 176 12.03 -15.81 -17.26
N LEU A 177 11.13 -15.81 -16.27
CA LEU A 177 9.69 -15.91 -16.52
C LEU A 177 9.21 -14.70 -17.34
N CYS A 178 9.58 -13.48 -16.95
CA CYS A 178 9.16 -12.28 -17.66
C CYS A 178 9.67 -12.22 -19.10
N ASP A 179 10.93 -12.65 -19.32
CA ASP A 179 11.52 -12.79 -20.65
C ASP A 179 10.76 -13.82 -21.49
N SER A 180 10.51 -15.02 -20.94
CA SER A 180 9.77 -16.08 -21.63
C SER A 180 8.32 -15.71 -21.98
N LEU A 181 7.69 -14.86 -21.17
CA LEU A 181 6.34 -14.34 -21.38
C LEU A 181 6.32 -13.04 -22.19
N ASN A 182 7.48 -12.48 -22.52
CA ASN A 182 7.65 -11.18 -23.15
C ASN A 182 6.80 -10.08 -22.47
N CYS A 183 6.99 -9.91 -21.15
CA CYS A 183 6.22 -8.98 -20.33
C CYS A 183 7.10 -7.89 -19.67
N ASN A 184 6.47 -6.81 -19.21
CA ASN A 184 7.08 -5.84 -18.31
C ASN A 184 7.08 -6.38 -16.87
N LEU A 185 8.01 -5.90 -16.05
CA LEU A 185 8.09 -6.19 -14.62
C LEU A 185 8.14 -4.89 -13.81
N ILE A 186 7.18 -4.73 -12.88
CA ILE A 186 7.20 -3.66 -11.90
C ILE A 186 7.50 -4.27 -10.53
N ILE A 187 8.53 -3.77 -9.85
CA ILE A 187 8.90 -4.19 -8.50
C ILE A 187 8.51 -3.07 -7.53
N ARG A 188 7.51 -3.33 -6.69
CA ARG A 188 7.05 -2.39 -5.65
C ARG A 188 7.52 -2.81 -4.28
N MET A 189 8.55 -2.13 -3.81
CA MET A 189 9.11 -2.35 -2.47
C MET A 189 8.35 -1.55 -1.40
N HIS A 190 8.40 -2.01 -0.16
CA HIS A 190 7.85 -1.24 0.96
C HIS A 190 8.71 0.00 1.25
N LYS A 191 8.08 1.13 1.62
CA LYS A 191 8.75 2.42 1.87
C LYS A 191 9.90 2.39 2.90
N TYR A 192 9.93 1.40 3.79
CA TYR A 192 11.01 1.27 4.77
C TYR A 192 12.33 0.74 4.20
N ILE A 193 12.30 0.11 3.02
CA ILE A 193 13.51 -0.36 2.33
C ILE A 193 14.45 0.81 2.06
N LYS A 194 13.94 1.95 1.57
CA LYS A 194 14.74 3.14 1.30
C LYS A 194 15.50 3.65 2.54
N ARG A 195 14.87 3.57 3.71
CA ARG A 195 15.50 3.94 4.99
C ARG A 195 16.61 2.95 5.37
N GLU A 196 16.44 1.67 5.08
CA GLU A 196 17.42 0.62 5.42
C GLU A 196 18.65 0.67 4.50
N TYR A 197 18.46 0.97 3.22
CA TYR A 197 19.54 1.07 2.23
C TYR A 197 19.99 2.50 1.95
N GLN A 198 20.01 3.36 2.97
CA GLN A 198 20.62 4.69 2.88
C GLN A 198 20.11 5.56 1.70
N GLY A 199 18.83 5.41 1.35
CA GLY A 199 18.22 6.13 0.23
C GLY A 199 18.02 5.31 -1.04
N HIS A 200 18.54 4.08 -1.13
CA HIS A 200 18.36 3.21 -2.29
C HIS A 200 17.06 2.40 -2.22
N LEU A 201 16.39 2.24 -3.36
CA LEU A 201 15.14 1.46 -3.47
C LEU A 201 15.36 -0.05 -3.45
N LEU A 202 16.59 -0.48 -3.73
CA LEU A 202 17.03 -1.87 -3.72
C LEU A 202 18.47 -1.96 -3.15
N PRO A 203 18.85 -3.13 -2.59
CA PRO A 203 20.25 -3.47 -2.40
C PRO A 203 21.06 -3.37 -3.71
N HIS A 204 22.31 -2.93 -3.64
CA HIS A 204 23.18 -2.75 -4.81
C HIS A 204 23.30 -3.99 -5.70
N TYR A 205 23.41 -5.19 -5.10
CA TYR A 205 23.54 -6.43 -5.87
C TYR A 205 22.30 -6.75 -6.72
N LEU A 206 21.11 -6.35 -6.28
CA LEU A 206 19.90 -6.49 -7.09
C LEU A 206 19.87 -5.47 -8.20
N GLN A 207 20.26 -4.22 -7.91
CA GLN A 207 20.37 -3.21 -8.95
C GLN A 207 21.33 -3.65 -10.06
N ASP A 208 22.49 -4.21 -9.69
CA ASP A 208 23.46 -4.74 -10.64
C ASP A 208 22.88 -5.90 -11.46
N LEU A 209 22.16 -6.83 -10.80
CA LEU A 209 21.48 -7.93 -11.49
C LEU A 209 20.48 -7.44 -12.53
N LEU A 210 19.63 -6.49 -12.15
CA LEU A 210 18.59 -5.94 -13.03
C LEU A 210 19.21 -5.17 -14.21
N ASN A 211 20.31 -4.44 -13.98
CA ASN A 211 21.04 -3.74 -15.03
C ASN A 211 21.66 -4.69 -16.07
N THR A 212 21.84 -5.98 -15.76
CA THR A 212 22.34 -6.97 -16.72
C THR A 212 21.25 -7.59 -17.60
N TRP A 213 19.97 -7.37 -17.32
CA TRP A 213 18.85 -7.90 -18.09
C TRP A 213 18.27 -6.83 -19.01
N SER A 214 18.65 -6.85 -20.30
CA SER A 214 18.16 -5.89 -21.30
C SER A 214 16.83 -6.26 -21.95
N ASP A 215 16.43 -7.53 -21.89
CA ASP A 215 15.29 -8.05 -22.65
C ASP A 215 13.94 -7.86 -21.93
N VAL A 216 13.98 -7.50 -20.64
CA VAL A 216 12.82 -7.23 -19.81
C VAL A 216 12.78 -5.73 -19.47
N ASN A 217 11.64 -5.08 -19.70
CA ASN A 217 11.43 -3.72 -19.21
C ASN A 217 11.12 -3.78 -17.72
N ILE A 218 11.96 -3.16 -16.90
CA ILE A 218 11.88 -3.25 -15.43
C ILE A 218 11.69 -1.85 -14.85
N ASP A 219 10.65 -1.70 -14.02
CA ASP A 219 10.43 -0.51 -13.21
C ASP A 219 10.61 -0.84 -11.72
N ILE A 220 11.36 0.00 -11.00
CA ILE A 220 11.47 -0.08 -9.54
C ILE A 220 10.59 1.03 -8.96
N HIS A 221 9.38 0.65 -8.57
CA HIS A 221 8.36 1.58 -8.14
C HIS A 221 8.77 2.28 -6.83
N ASP A 222 9.09 3.57 -6.93
CA ASP A 222 9.35 4.44 -5.78
C ASP A 222 8.03 5.01 -5.24
N ASN A 223 7.61 4.58 -4.04
CA ASN A 223 6.40 5.11 -3.41
C ASN A 223 6.51 6.61 -3.05
N GLU A 224 7.70 7.21 -3.03
CA GLU A 224 7.84 8.67 -2.84
C GLU A 224 7.56 9.43 -4.14
N MET A 225 7.92 8.86 -5.29
CA MET A 225 7.66 9.44 -6.60
C MET A 225 6.24 9.15 -7.08
N TYR A 226 5.74 7.96 -6.78
CA TYR A 226 4.41 7.45 -7.15
C TYR A 226 3.64 7.07 -5.89
N PRO A 227 3.16 8.05 -5.13
CA PRO A 227 2.49 7.80 -3.85
C PRO A 227 1.09 7.19 -4.01
N ASP A 228 0.44 7.47 -5.14
CA ASP A 228 -0.82 6.84 -5.49
C ASP A 228 -0.56 5.45 -6.08
N SER A 229 -1.14 4.42 -5.45
CA SER A 229 -1.05 3.06 -5.94
C SER A 229 -1.98 2.76 -7.13
N ILE A 230 -3.00 3.57 -7.39
CA ILE A 230 -3.98 3.28 -8.44
C ILE A 230 -3.34 3.15 -9.82
N PRO A 231 -2.46 4.06 -10.28
CA PRO A 231 -1.83 3.94 -11.60
C PRO A 231 -1.05 2.63 -11.78
N VAL A 232 -0.25 2.23 -10.77
CA VAL A 232 0.53 0.99 -10.83
C VAL A 232 -0.38 -0.25 -10.82
N LEU A 233 -1.47 -0.24 -10.04
CA LEU A 233 -2.46 -1.33 -10.06
C LEU A 233 -3.14 -1.45 -11.42
N VAL A 234 -3.59 -0.34 -11.99
CA VAL A 234 -4.25 -0.30 -13.31
C VAL A 234 -3.30 -0.72 -14.42
N ALA A 235 -2.02 -0.37 -14.33
CA ALA A 235 -0.99 -0.72 -15.30
C ALA A 235 -0.57 -2.21 -15.28
N SER A 236 -1.04 -2.98 -14.30
CA SER A 236 -0.56 -4.35 -14.04
C SER A 236 -1.62 -5.40 -14.32
N ASP A 237 -1.27 -6.42 -15.09
CA ASP A 237 -2.18 -7.49 -15.49
C ASP A 237 -2.20 -8.63 -14.49
N ILE A 238 -1.05 -8.90 -13.84
CA ILE A 238 -0.91 -9.93 -12.80
C ILE A 238 -0.27 -9.30 -11.57
N LEU A 239 -0.77 -9.64 -10.39
CA LEU A 239 -0.12 -9.33 -9.12
C LEU A 239 0.56 -10.58 -8.56
N ILE A 240 1.86 -10.50 -8.29
CA ILE A 240 2.60 -11.47 -7.49
C ILE A 240 2.86 -10.85 -6.12
N THR A 241 2.35 -11.47 -5.07
CA THR A 241 2.43 -10.95 -3.69
C THR A 241 2.40 -12.09 -2.67
N ASP A 242 2.61 -11.78 -1.41
CA ASP A 242 2.44 -12.69 -0.25
C ASP A 242 1.16 -12.28 0.52
N PHE A 243 1.25 -11.69 1.71
CA PHE A 243 0.10 -11.29 2.53
C PHE A 243 -0.07 -9.76 2.62
N SER A 244 0.04 -9.07 1.48
CA SER A 244 -0.09 -7.62 1.41
C SER A 244 -1.54 -7.16 1.26
N SER A 245 -1.91 -6.05 1.91
CA SER A 245 -3.23 -5.44 1.74
C SER A 245 -3.50 -4.94 0.32
N ILE A 246 -2.46 -4.79 -0.50
CA ILE A 246 -2.58 -4.46 -1.93
C ILE A 246 -3.39 -5.52 -2.70
N ALA A 247 -3.37 -6.78 -2.25
CA ALA A 247 -4.13 -7.87 -2.86
C ALA A 247 -5.64 -7.59 -2.82
N ALA A 248 -6.13 -6.96 -1.75
CA ALA A 248 -7.55 -6.59 -1.66
C ALA A 248 -7.96 -5.56 -2.70
N ASP A 249 -7.10 -4.58 -2.97
CA ASP A 249 -7.39 -3.57 -3.99
C ASP A 249 -7.32 -4.21 -5.38
N PHE A 250 -6.35 -5.08 -5.61
CA PHE A 250 -6.20 -5.76 -6.88
C PHE A 250 -7.35 -6.73 -7.21
N LEU A 251 -7.99 -7.32 -6.18
CA LEU A 251 -9.22 -8.10 -6.38
C LEU A 251 -10.35 -7.29 -7.03
N ALA A 252 -10.40 -5.97 -6.80
CA ALA A 252 -11.41 -5.11 -7.44
C ALA A 252 -11.19 -4.94 -8.95
N LEU A 253 -10.04 -5.35 -9.48
CA LEU A 253 -9.73 -5.35 -10.91
C LEU A 253 -10.14 -6.62 -11.65
N ASP A 254 -10.55 -7.67 -10.93
CA ASP A 254 -10.87 -8.99 -11.51
C ASP A 254 -9.70 -9.55 -12.35
N ARG A 255 -8.49 -9.46 -11.79
CA ARG A 255 -7.21 -9.88 -12.40
C ARG A 255 -6.51 -10.93 -11.55
N GLU A 256 -5.62 -11.70 -12.18
CA GLU A 256 -4.93 -12.82 -11.55
C GLU A 256 -3.97 -12.37 -10.45
N ILE A 257 -4.02 -13.08 -9.32
CA ILE A 257 -3.11 -12.91 -8.19
C ILE A 257 -2.37 -14.23 -7.95
N VAL A 258 -1.04 -14.17 -7.91
CA VAL A 258 -0.17 -15.27 -7.53
C VAL A 258 0.36 -15.01 -6.12
N PHE A 259 -0.07 -15.85 -5.18
CA PHE A 259 0.43 -15.84 -3.82
C PHE A 259 1.72 -16.65 -3.72
N ILE A 260 2.80 -15.99 -3.34
CA ILE A 260 4.08 -16.61 -3.01
C ILE A 260 4.24 -16.64 -1.49
N ASP A 261 4.51 -17.81 -0.93
CA ASP A 261 4.71 -17.98 0.51
C ASP A 261 6.21 -18.14 0.81
N PRO A 262 6.94 -17.06 1.14
CA PRO A 262 8.29 -17.19 1.65
C PRO A 262 8.23 -17.59 3.13
N GLN A 263 8.08 -18.89 3.39
CA GLN A 263 8.22 -19.48 4.74
C GLN A 263 9.52 -19.04 5.44
#